data_AF-A0A953PZQ8-F1
#
_entry.id   AF-A0A953PZQ8-F1
#
_cell.length_a   1.000
_cell.length_b   1.000
_cell.length_c   1.000
_cell.angle_alpha   90.00
_cell.angle_beta   90.00
_cell.angle_gamma   90.00
#
_symmetry.space_group_name_H-M   'P 1'
#
loop_
_entity.id
_entity.type
_entity.pdbx_description
1 polymer ?
#
loop_
_entity_poly.entity_id
_entity_poly.type
_entity_poly.pdbx_seq_one_letter_code
_entity_poly.pdbx_strand_id
1 'polypeptide(L)' 'MAERRCKEIFAALSAYLDGELGVKDCRTLERHLQGCEPCLAYLDSLKTTIQVCRGYRVTKIPHPSARVTTALRKTLRK' A
#
# COMPACT_ATOMS: atom_id res chain seq x y z
N MET A 1 10.98 -6.10 -25.92
CA MET A 1 10.10 -7.02 -25.14
C MET A 1 10.21 -6.84 -23.62
N ALA A 2 10.94 -5.84 -23.08
CA ALA A 2 11.00 -5.59 -21.63
C ALA A 2 9.72 -4.93 -21.08
N GLU A 3 9.09 -4.04 -21.86
CA GLU A 3 8.01 -3.16 -21.37
C GLU A 3 6.73 -3.90 -20.93
N ARG A 4 6.28 -4.89 -21.72
CA ARG A 4 5.06 -5.66 -21.39
C ARG A 4 5.21 -6.42 -20.07
N ARG A 5 6.37 -7.04 -19.86
CA ARG A 5 6.66 -7.81 -18.65
C ARG A 5 6.84 -6.90 -17.42
N CYS A 6 7.43 -5.72 -17.59
CA CYS A 6 7.52 -4.72 -16.51
C CYS A 6 6.12 -4.26 -16.07
N LYS A 7 5.20 -4.03 -17.01
CA LYS A 7 3.81 -3.63 -16.71
C LYS A 7 3.05 -4.69 -15.92
N GLU A 8 3.19 -5.96 -16.29
CA GLU A 8 2.61 -7.09 -15.53
C GLU A 8 3.16 -7.15 -14.10
N ILE A 9 4.47 -6.94 -13.95
CA ILE A 9 5.11 -6.93 -12.63
C ILE A 9 4.60 -5.76 -11.80
N PHE A 10 4.49 -4.57 -12.36
CA PHE A 10 3.95 -3.40 -11.66
C PHE A 10 2.55 -3.61 -11.12
N ALA A 11 1.68 -4.30 -11.88
CA ALA A 11 0.35 -4.66 -11.42
C ALA A 11 0.37 -5.66 -10.25
N ALA A 12 1.39 -6.53 -10.18
CA ALA A 12 1.52 -7.55 -9.14
C ALA A 12 2.30 -7.08 -7.88
N LEU A 13 3.02 -5.95 -7.93
CA LEU A 13 3.88 -5.50 -6.84
C LEU A 13 3.11 -5.15 -5.55
N SER A 14 1.90 -4.59 -5.65
CA SER A 14 1.07 -4.32 -4.46
C SER A 14 0.71 -5.61 -3.72
N ALA A 15 0.16 -6.60 -4.45
CA ALA A 15 -0.16 -7.91 -3.88
C ALA A 15 1.08 -8.63 -3.30
N TYR A 16 2.26 -8.44 -3.92
CA TYR A 16 3.52 -8.94 -3.38
C TYR A 16 3.89 -8.28 -2.04
N LEU A 17 3.79 -6.94 -1.95
CA LEU A 17 4.10 -6.18 -0.74
C LEU A 17 3.11 -6.47 0.41
N ASP A 18 1.86 -6.74 0.07
CA ASP A 18 0.80 -7.09 1.02
C ASP A 18 0.80 -8.59 1.40
N GLY A 19 1.62 -9.41 0.73
CA GLY A 19 1.74 -10.85 0.99
C GLY A 19 0.58 -11.69 0.46
N GLU A 20 -0.23 -11.13 -0.46
CA GLU A 20 -1.40 -11.76 -1.06
C GLU A 20 -1.07 -12.55 -2.34
N LEU A 21 0.17 -12.45 -2.82
CA LEU A 21 0.61 -13.10 -4.03
C LEU A 21 0.95 -14.58 -3.78
N GLY A 22 0.48 -15.47 -4.66
CA GLY A 22 0.77 -16.90 -4.56
C GLY A 22 2.26 -17.22 -4.76
N VAL A 23 2.73 -18.32 -4.14
CA VAL A 23 4.16 -18.69 -4.13
C VAL A 23 4.78 -18.80 -5.53
N LYS A 24 4.04 -19.27 -6.53
CA LYS A 24 4.53 -19.38 -7.92
C LYS A 24 4.75 -18.00 -8.56
N ASP A 25 3.84 -17.07 -8.28
CA ASP A 25 3.87 -15.72 -8.84
C ASP A 25 4.92 -14.86 -8.13
N CYS A 26 5.10 -15.03 -6.81
CA CYS A 26 6.21 -14.45 -6.06
C CYS A 26 7.57 -14.79 -6.68
N ARG A 27 7.84 -16.08 -6.94
CA ARG A 27 9.12 -16.49 -7.56
C ARG A 27 9.31 -15.90 -8.95
N THR A 28 8.23 -15.80 -9.73
CA THR A 28 8.28 -15.23 -11.08
C THR A 28 8.61 -13.74 -11.03
N LEU A 29 8.01 -13.04 -10.08
CA LEU A 29 8.24 -11.62 -9.82
C LEU A 29 9.66 -11.36 -9.34
N GLU A 30 10.14 -12.12 -8.35
CA GLU A 30 11.50 -12.02 -7.80
C GLU A 30 12.57 -12.23 -8.87
N ARG A 31 12.39 -13.25 -9.73
CA ARG A 31 13.29 -13.50 -10.85
C ARG A 31 13.35 -12.34 -11.84
N HIS A 32 12.23 -11.63 -12.04
CA HIS A 32 12.23 -10.44 -12.90
C HIS A 32 12.97 -9.28 -12.24
N LEU A 33 12.72 -9.04 -10.95
CA LEU A 33 13.39 -7.98 -10.19
C LEU A 33 14.92 -8.14 -10.17
N GLN A 34 15.42 -9.38 -10.10
CA GLN A 34 16.85 -9.67 -10.16
C GLN A 34 17.52 -9.26 -11.49
N GLY A 35 16.75 -9.18 -12.59
CA GLY A 35 17.27 -8.87 -13.92
C GLY A 35 16.78 -7.56 -14.51
N CYS A 36 16.02 -6.75 -13.75
CA CYS A 36 15.39 -5.53 -14.25
C CYS A 36 15.56 -4.38 -13.27
N GLU A 37 16.62 -3.59 -13.48
CA GLU A 37 16.95 -2.41 -12.67
C GLU A 37 15.78 -1.40 -12.56
N PRO A 38 15.03 -1.07 -13.63
CA PRO A 38 13.88 -0.18 -13.51
C PRO A 38 12.79 -0.69 -12.55
N CYS A 39 12.50 -2.00 -12.58
CA CYS A 39 11.50 -2.59 -11.70
C CYS A 39 11.98 -2.67 -10.25
N LEU A 40 13.28 -2.90 -10.04
CA LEU A 40 13.88 -2.86 -8.71
C LEU A 40 13.81 -1.45 -8.10
N ALA A 41 14.19 -0.42 -8.87
CA ALA A 41 14.11 0.97 -8.45
C ALA A 41 12.67 1.41 -8.11
N TYR A 42 11.69 0.92 -8.88
CA TYR A 42 10.28 1.18 -8.61
C TYR A 42 9.80 0.49 -7.33
N LEU A 43 10.18 -0.77 -7.10
CA LEU A 43 9.88 -1.48 -5.84
C LEU A 43 10.45 -0.73 -4.62
N ASP A 44 11.68 -0.24 -4.70
CA ASP A 44 12.29 0.51 -3.61
C ASP A 44 11.59 1.86 -3.36
N SER A 45 11.12 2.52 -4.42
CA SER A 45 10.30 3.73 -4.31
C SER A 45 8.96 3.46 -3.60
N LEU A 46 8.31 2.34 -3.91
CA LEU A 46 7.08 1.91 -3.23
C LEU A 46 7.34 1.59 -1.75
N LYS A 47 8.40 0.84 -1.44
CA LYS A 47 8.78 0.54 -0.04
C LYS A 47 9.01 1.82 0.77
N THR A 48 9.71 2.78 0.19
CA THR A 48 9.93 4.10 0.81
C THR A 48 8.61 4.82 1.07
N THR A 49 7.71 4.83 0.10
CA THR A 49 6.36 5.42 0.25
C THR A 49 5.59 4.76 1.39
N ILE A 50 5.61 3.43 1.47
CA ILE A 50 4.97 2.67 2.56
C ILE A 50 5.56 3.05 3.92
N GLN A 51 6.88 3.17 4.02
CA GLN A 51 7.54 3.56 5.27
C GLN A 51 7.12 4.96 5.71
N VAL A 52 7.08 5.93 4.78
CA VAL A 52 6.61 7.30 5.07
C VAL A 52 5.16 7.28 5.55
N CYS A 53 4.27 6.55 4.87
CA CYS A 53 2.87 6.41 5.26
C CYS A 53 2.72 5.77 6.65
N ARG A 54 3.50 4.72 6.97
CA ARG A 54 3.49 4.07 8.29
C ARG A 54 4.03 4.98 9.40
N GLY A 55 4.98 5.84 9.07
CA GLY A 55 5.54 6.83 9.99
C GLY A 55 4.63 8.04 10.20
N TYR A 56 3.63 8.24 9.34
CA TYR A 56 2.72 9.37 9.43
C TYR A 56 1.88 9.29 10.72
N ARG A 57 2.02 10.31 11.56
CA ARG A 57 1.25 10.47 12.80
C ARG A 57 0.38 11.71 12.70
N VAL A 58 -0.93 11.53 12.85
CA VAL A 58 -1.86 12.64 13.02
C VAL A 58 -1.68 13.20 14.43
N THR A 59 -1.02 14.35 14.54
CA THR A 59 -0.74 14.99 15.85
C THR A 59 -1.90 15.85 16.36
N LYS A 60 -2.80 16.27 15.47
CA LYS A 60 -4.01 17.04 15.81
C LYS A 60 -5.22 16.41 15.17
N ILE A 61 -5.97 15.65 15.96
CA ILE A 61 -7.31 15.18 15.57
C ILE A 61 -8.30 16.28 16.01
N PRO A 62 -9.02 16.93 15.09
CA PRO A 62 -10.01 17.92 15.47
C PRO A 62 -11.11 17.27 16.30
N HIS A 63 -11.57 17.96 17.35
CA HIS A 63 -12.65 17.44 18.17
C HIS A 63 -13.93 17.29 17.31
N PRO A 64 -14.71 16.21 17.50
CA PRO A 64 -15.99 16.06 16.83
C PRO A 64 -16.86 17.31 17.03
N SER A 65 -17.54 17.74 15.96
CA SER A 65 -18.44 18.89 16.05
C SER A 65 -19.58 18.63 17.04
N ALA A 66 -20.17 19.70 17.56
CA ALA A 66 -21.33 19.59 18.46
C ALA A 66 -22.47 18.79 17.82
N ARG A 67 -22.68 18.92 16.51
CA ARG A 67 -23.70 18.16 15.75
C ARG A 67 -23.46 16.66 15.82
N VAL A 68 -22.23 16.22 15.56
CA VAL A 68 -21.85 14.79 15.62
C VAL A 68 -21.98 14.26 17.04
N THR A 69 -21.50 15.03 18.02
CA THR A 69 -21.56 14.64 19.44
C THR A 69 -22.99 14.47 19.94
N THR A 70 -23.90 15.39 19.59
CA THR A 70 -25.31 15.33 19.97
C THR A 70 -26.04 14.16 19.31
N ALA A 71 -25.81 13.93 18.01
CA ALA A 71 -26.40 12.80 17.30
C ALA A 71 -25.96 11.46 17.90
N LEU A 72 -24.66 11.29 18.17
CA LEU A 72 -24.12 10.08 18.78
C LEU A 72 -24.72 9.81 20.16
N ARG A 73 -24.78 10.82 21.04
CA ARG A 73 -25.39 10.70 22.37
C ARG A 73 -26.86 10.29 22.33
N LYS A 74 -27.63 10.78 21.34
CA LYS A 74 -29.04 10.43 21.17
C LYS A 74 -29.21 8.97 20.74
N THR A 75 -28.33 8.46 19.89
CA THR A 75 -28.37 7.07 19.42
C THR A 75 -27.90 6.09 20.48
N LEU A 76 -26.87 6.41 21.26
CA LEU A 76 -26.34 5.53 22.33
C LEU A 76 -27.21 5.47 23.60
N ARG A 77 -28.19 6.38 23.74
CA ARG A 77 -29.16 6.39 24.85
C ARG A 77 -30.47 5.64 24.52
N LYS A 78 -30.58 5.11 23.30
CA LYS A 78 -31.61 4.14 22.92
C LYS A 78 -31.10 2.73 23.14
#